data_AF-A0A3D8HVB6-F1
#
_entry.id   AF-A0A3D8HVB6-F1
#
_cell.length_a   1.000
_cell.length_b   1.000
_cell.length_c   1.000
_cell.angle_alpha   90.00
_cell.angle_beta   90.00
_cell.angle_gamma   90.00
#
_symmetry.space_group_name_H-M   'P 1'
#
loop_
_entity.id
_entity.type
_entity.pdbx_description
1 polymer ?
#
loop_
_entity_poly.entity_id
_entity_poly.type
_entity_poly.pdbx_seq_one_letter_code
_entity_poly.pdbx_strand_id
1 'polypeptide(L)'
;MKNIFFAIFLASFCAVDFAPAKQTTKQTQLRKKPQPNATATPQNMQAFIVHCERCIIHISFDEVEIARLKREFGEIGFYEVVDDINYHNAKLWDYARANGIEIEHIEPSEYGFVAFADMTLNTSENKRTHWMYLKDRFPQKIEYLSNPREEINEYFSLSMQKSSQK
;
A
#
# COMPACT_ATOMS: atom_id res chain seq x y z
N MET A 1 44.36 34.72 52.57
CA MET A 1 44.11 35.44 53.84
C MET A 1 42.62 35.69 53.97
N LYS A 2 42.06 35.36 55.14
CA LYS A 2 40.62 35.41 55.48
C LYS A 2 40.15 36.85 55.65
N ASN A 3 39.01 37.23 55.06
CA ASN A 3 38.14 38.32 55.51
C ASN A 3 36.70 37.75 55.43
N ILE A 4 36.03 37.33 56.51
CA ILE A 4 35.47 38.06 57.66
C ILE A 4 34.45 39.14 57.25
N PHE A 5 33.19 38.77 57.48
CA PHE A 5 32.01 39.56 57.84
C PHE A 5 31.60 40.77 56.99
N PHE A 6 30.34 40.73 56.52
CA PHE A 6 29.55 41.94 56.40
C PHE A 6 28.16 41.73 56.99
N ALA A 7 27.79 42.68 57.85
CA ALA A 7 26.53 42.77 58.54
C ALA A 7 25.42 43.33 57.63
N ILE A 8 24.23 42.77 57.84
CA ILE A 8 22.89 43.36 57.85
C ILE A 8 22.81 44.82 57.36
N PHE A 9 22.00 45.09 56.33
CA PHE A 9 21.28 46.36 56.22
C PHE A 9 19.87 46.16 55.63
N LEU A 10 18.91 46.60 56.46
CA LEU A 10 17.65 47.26 56.19
C LEU A 10 16.49 46.57 55.44
N ALA A 11 15.46 46.33 56.25
CA ALA A 11 14.07 46.26 55.84
C ALA A 11 13.49 47.67 55.57
N SER A 12 12.81 47.81 54.44
CA SER A 12 11.50 48.48 54.30
C SER A 12 11.06 48.34 52.86
N PHE A 13 9.84 47.85 52.64
CA PHE A 13 8.78 48.58 51.94
C PHE A 13 7.54 47.67 51.84
N CYS A 14 6.50 48.16 52.51
CA CYS A 14 5.06 48.10 52.23
C CYS A 14 4.41 46.87 51.57
N ALA A 15 3.35 46.44 52.26
CA ALA A 15 2.27 45.54 51.92
C ALA A 15 1.84 45.47 50.44
N VAL A 16 1.60 44.24 49.99
CA VAL A 16 0.46 43.90 49.13
C VAL A 16 -0.06 42.53 49.57
N ASP A 17 -1.32 42.48 50.01
CA ASP A 17 -2.05 41.25 50.26
C ASP A 17 -2.24 40.50 48.94
N PHE A 18 -1.56 39.36 48.79
CA PHE A 18 -1.87 38.38 47.76
C PHE A 18 -2.45 37.13 48.41
N ALA A 19 -3.72 36.86 48.06
CA ALA A 19 -4.43 35.64 48.37
C ALA A 19 -3.58 34.38 48.04
N PRO A 20 -3.67 33.29 48.81
CA PRO A 20 -2.89 32.09 48.54
C PRO A 20 -3.33 31.47 47.21
N ALA A 21 -2.44 31.55 46.22
CA ALA A 21 -2.57 30.84 44.96
C ALA A 21 -2.61 29.33 45.24
N LYS A 22 -3.70 28.67 44.85
CA LYS A 22 -3.81 27.20 44.80
C LYS A 22 -2.63 26.65 44.01
N GLN A 23 -1.71 25.97 44.71
CA GLN A 23 -0.72 25.10 44.08
C GLN A 23 -1.45 24.00 43.32
N THR A 24 -1.62 24.21 42.02
CA THR A 24 -2.04 23.15 41.11
C THR A 24 -0.77 22.39 40.76
N THR A 25 -0.51 21.31 41.50
CA THR A 25 0.55 20.35 41.16
C THR A 25 0.22 19.75 39.80
N LYS A 26 0.78 20.32 38.72
CA LYS A 26 0.77 19.67 37.40
C LYS A 26 1.64 18.42 37.53
N GLN A 27 1.01 17.28 37.81
CA GLN A 27 1.59 16.00 37.48
C GLN A 27 1.81 15.99 35.97
N THR A 28 3.07 16.06 35.56
CA THR A 28 3.51 15.71 34.21
C THR A 28 3.19 14.23 34.04
N GLN A 29 1.98 13.93 33.59
CA GLN A 29 1.63 12.63 33.04
C GLN A 29 2.59 12.39 31.88
N LEU A 30 3.52 11.45 32.06
CA LEU A 30 4.32 10.90 30.98
C LEU A 30 3.34 10.51 29.88
N ARG A 31 3.36 11.22 28.73
CA ARG A 31 2.58 10.82 27.56
C ARG A 31 2.94 9.37 27.27
N LYS A 32 2.04 8.43 27.58
CA LYS A 32 2.10 7.10 27.01
C LYS A 32 2.17 7.30 25.51
N LYS A 33 3.24 6.77 24.91
CA LYS A 33 3.38 6.66 23.45
C LYS A 33 2.04 6.14 22.91
N PRO A 34 1.46 6.72 21.85
CA PRO A 34 0.25 6.17 21.26
C PRO A 34 0.52 4.69 21.01
N GLN A 35 -0.18 3.85 21.75
CA GLN A 35 -0.25 2.43 21.45
C GLN A 35 -0.81 2.37 20.03
N PRO A 36 -0.19 1.64 19.08
CA PRO A 36 -0.80 1.47 17.78
C PRO A 36 -2.20 0.93 18.03
N ASN A 37 -3.22 1.67 17.60
CA ASN A 37 -4.58 1.17 17.60
C ASN A 37 -4.55 -0.18 16.87
N ALA A 38 -4.90 -1.24 17.57
CA ALA A 38 -5.15 -2.53 16.97
C ALA A 38 -6.45 -2.42 16.17
N THR A 39 -6.33 -2.01 14.90
CA THR A 39 -7.36 -2.16 13.85
C THR A 39 -6.66 -1.82 12.53
N ALA A 40 -6.54 -2.70 11.54
CA ALA A 40 -7.46 -3.75 11.11
C ALA A 40 -6.73 -5.07 10.85
N THR A 41 -7.32 -6.17 11.30
CA THR A 41 -7.11 -7.46 10.65
C THR A 41 -8.17 -7.56 9.56
N PRO A 42 -7.78 -7.64 8.28
CA PRO A 42 -8.48 -8.49 7.36
C PRO A 42 -7.45 -9.51 6.90
N GLN A 43 -7.24 -10.54 7.70
CA GLN A 43 -6.55 -11.73 7.22
C GLN A 43 -7.61 -12.78 7.03
N ASN A 44 -8.47 -12.55 6.03
CA ASN A 44 -9.08 -13.69 5.38
C ASN A 44 -7.93 -14.46 4.72
N MET A 45 -7.46 -15.53 5.38
CA MET A 45 -6.42 -16.43 4.84
C MET A 45 -6.95 -17.28 3.67
N GLN A 46 -8.13 -16.96 3.15
CA GLN A 46 -8.70 -17.65 2.00
C GLN A 46 -7.84 -17.41 0.76
N ALA A 47 -7.57 -18.51 0.07
CA ALA A 47 -6.96 -18.50 -1.24
C ALA A 47 -8.05 -18.40 -2.32
N PHE A 48 -7.81 -17.56 -3.32
CA PHE A 48 -8.50 -17.66 -4.60
C PHE A 48 -7.92 -18.85 -5.36
N ILE A 49 -8.73 -19.85 -5.69
CA ILE A 49 -8.30 -21.02 -6.45
C ILE A 49 -8.47 -20.72 -7.94
N VAL A 50 -7.39 -20.79 -8.70
CA VAL A 50 -7.44 -20.52 -10.15
C VAL A 50 -8.02 -21.73 -10.87
N HIS A 51 -9.16 -21.54 -11.53
CA HIS A 51 -9.88 -22.58 -12.28
C HIS A 51 -9.86 -22.39 -13.80
N CYS A 52 -9.32 -21.27 -14.29
CA CYS A 52 -9.25 -20.98 -15.71
C CYS A 52 -8.26 -21.93 -16.41
N GLU A 53 -8.52 -22.29 -17.67
CA GLU A 53 -7.55 -23.01 -18.49
C GLU A 53 -6.45 -22.06 -19.01
N ARG A 54 -6.82 -20.80 -19.26
CA ARG A 54 -5.96 -19.75 -19.79
C ARG A 54 -6.47 -18.37 -19.35
N CYS A 55 -5.76 -17.70 -18.46
CA CYS A 55 -6.15 -16.37 -18.00
C CYS A 55 -4.96 -15.51 -17.55
N ILE A 56 -5.26 -14.24 -17.30
CA ILE A 56 -4.38 -13.31 -16.61
C ILE A 56 -4.97 -13.01 -15.24
N ILE A 57 -4.19 -13.16 -14.18
CA ILE A 57 -4.55 -12.77 -12.82
C ILE A 57 -4.08 -11.34 -12.60
N HIS A 58 -4.98 -10.43 -12.25
CA HIS A 58 -4.66 -9.06 -11.86
C HIS A 58 -4.85 -8.91 -10.35
N ILE A 59 -3.75 -8.67 -9.62
CA ILE A 59 -3.78 -8.41 -8.18
C ILE A 59 -3.77 -6.89 -7.97
N SER A 60 -4.86 -6.37 -7.43
CA SER A 60 -5.11 -4.93 -7.28
C SER A 60 -4.32 -4.30 -6.12
N PHE A 61 -4.56 -3.01 -5.88
CA PHE A 61 -4.06 -2.32 -4.71
C PHE A 61 -4.82 -2.75 -3.45
N ASP A 62 -4.17 -2.69 -2.30
CA ASP A 62 -4.85 -2.71 -1.01
C ASP A 62 -4.91 -1.31 -0.40
N GLU A 63 -5.71 -1.15 0.66
CA GLU A 63 -5.88 0.13 1.34
C GLU A 63 -4.56 0.70 1.88
N VAL A 64 -3.66 -0.19 2.33
CA VAL A 64 -2.34 0.19 2.85
C VAL A 64 -1.50 0.84 1.75
N GLU A 65 -1.51 0.26 0.55
CA GLU A 65 -0.78 0.76 -0.60
C GLU A 65 -1.40 2.05 -1.15
N ILE A 66 -2.73 2.14 -1.20
CA ILE A 66 -3.43 3.38 -1.57
C ILE A 66 -3.05 4.51 -0.60
N ALA A 67 -3.10 4.25 0.71
CA ALA A 67 -2.71 5.23 1.73
C ALA A 67 -1.22 5.60 1.67
N ARG A 68 -0.36 4.67 1.25
CA ARG A 68 1.07 4.93 1.02
C ARG A 68 1.25 5.88 -0.17
N LEU A 69 0.66 5.57 -1.32
CA LEU A 69 0.76 6.37 -2.54
C LEU A 69 0.17 7.77 -2.37
N LYS A 70 -0.99 7.91 -1.72
CA LYS A 70 -1.58 9.23 -1.40
C LYS A 70 -0.67 10.10 -0.53
N ARG A 71 0.08 9.49 0.41
CA ARG A 71 1.06 10.22 1.24
C ARG A 71 2.31 10.62 0.45
N GLU A 72 2.73 9.78 -0.49
CA GLU A 72 3.94 9.99 -1.29
C GLU A 72 3.75 11.04 -2.39
N PHE A 73 2.64 10.97 -3.13
CA PHE A 73 2.38 11.82 -4.30
C PHE A 73 1.39 12.96 -4.04
N GLY A 74 0.80 13.01 -2.83
CA GLY A 74 -0.38 13.83 -2.58
C GLY A 74 -1.62 13.27 -3.28
N GLU A 75 -2.78 13.86 -3.02
CA GLU A 75 -4.04 13.33 -3.56
C GLU A 75 -4.14 13.50 -5.08
N ILE A 76 -3.75 14.65 -5.63
CA ILE A 76 -3.76 14.89 -7.09
C ILE A 76 -2.75 13.96 -7.79
N GLY A 77 -1.51 13.90 -7.31
CA GLY A 77 -0.48 13.04 -7.90
C GLY A 77 -0.82 11.55 -7.80
N PHE A 78 -1.52 11.12 -6.74
CA PHE A 78 -2.05 9.76 -6.68
C PHE A 78 -2.99 9.46 -7.84
N TYR A 79 -3.93 10.36 -8.17
CA TYR A 79 -4.85 10.15 -9.28
C TYR A 79 -4.15 10.17 -10.63
N GLU A 80 -3.11 10.98 -10.82
CA GLU A 80 -2.27 10.95 -12.03
C GLU A 80 -1.56 9.59 -12.20
N VAL A 81 -0.94 9.07 -11.13
CA VAL A 81 -0.29 7.75 -11.15
C VAL A 81 -1.29 6.63 -11.42
N VAL A 82 -2.49 6.70 -10.82
CA VAL A 82 -3.54 5.70 -11.04
C VAL A 82 -4.09 5.77 -12.47
N ASP A 83 -4.19 6.97 -13.06
CA ASP A 83 -4.62 7.14 -14.44
C ASP A 83 -3.67 6.45 -15.43
N ASP A 84 -2.36 6.63 -15.27
CA ASP A 84 -1.34 5.93 -16.08
C ASP A 84 -1.46 4.40 -15.95
N ILE A 85 -1.67 3.90 -14.73
CA ILE A 85 -1.84 2.46 -14.48
C ILE A 85 -3.11 1.95 -15.15
N ASN A 86 -4.22 2.67 -15.02
CA ASN A 86 -5.48 2.33 -15.63
C ASN A 86 -5.38 2.34 -17.15
N TYR A 87 -4.64 3.27 -17.74
CA TYR A 87 -4.37 3.31 -19.18
C TYR A 87 -3.66 2.04 -19.66
N HIS A 88 -2.61 1.61 -18.95
CA HIS A 88 -1.88 0.39 -19.30
C HIS A 88 -2.71 -0.89 -19.06
N ASN A 89 -3.46 -0.94 -17.95
CA ASN A 89 -4.38 -2.03 -17.67
C ASN A 89 -5.46 -2.14 -18.75
N ALA A 90 -6.05 -1.01 -19.19
CA ALA A 90 -7.05 -1.01 -20.25
C ALA A 90 -6.50 -1.60 -21.55
N LYS A 91 -5.28 -1.23 -21.96
CA LYS A 91 -4.62 -1.83 -23.13
C LYS A 91 -4.38 -3.33 -22.97
N LEU A 92 -3.95 -3.76 -21.78
CA LEU A 92 -3.78 -5.17 -21.48
C LEU A 92 -5.12 -5.93 -21.61
N TRP A 93 -6.19 -5.36 -21.05
CA TRP A 93 -7.52 -5.97 -21.09
C TRP A 93 -8.09 -6.04 -22.51
N ASP A 94 -7.91 -4.99 -23.31
CA ASP A 94 -8.28 -5.00 -24.73
C ASP A 94 -7.53 -6.11 -25.49
N TYR A 95 -6.23 -6.23 -25.25
CA TYR A 95 -5.42 -7.26 -25.90
C TYR A 95 -5.82 -8.68 -25.47
N ALA A 96 -6.01 -8.90 -24.16
CA ALA A 96 -6.44 -10.19 -23.62
C ALA A 96 -7.80 -10.60 -24.20
N ARG A 97 -8.79 -9.69 -24.18
CA ARG A 97 -10.12 -9.93 -24.74
C ARG A 97 -10.07 -10.25 -26.24
N ALA A 98 -9.29 -9.51 -27.02
CA ALA A 98 -9.14 -9.75 -28.45
C ALA A 98 -8.54 -11.14 -28.78
N ASN A 99 -7.83 -11.76 -27.83
CA ASN A 99 -7.22 -13.08 -27.98
C ASN A 99 -7.96 -14.18 -27.18
N GLY A 100 -9.13 -13.87 -26.63
CA GLY A 100 -9.94 -14.80 -25.84
C GLY A 100 -9.26 -15.24 -24.54
N ILE A 101 -8.45 -14.38 -23.93
CA ILE A 101 -7.82 -14.60 -22.63
C ILE A 101 -8.69 -13.92 -21.57
N GLU A 102 -9.12 -14.70 -20.59
CA GLU A 102 -9.90 -14.19 -19.46
C GLU A 102 -9.00 -13.43 -18.48
N ILE A 103 -9.59 -12.51 -17.71
CA ILE A 103 -8.88 -11.77 -16.67
C ILE A 103 -9.62 -11.96 -15.35
N GLU A 104 -8.91 -12.50 -14.37
CA GLU A 104 -9.38 -12.67 -13.01
C GLU A 104 -8.88 -11.51 -12.16
N HIS A 105 -9.79 -10.80 -11.52
CA HIS A 105 -9.48 -9.66 -10.67
C HIS A 105 -9.43 -10.10 -9.21
N ILE A 106 -8.26 -9.94 -8.58
CA ILE A 106 -8.03 -10.35 -7.20
C ILE A 106 -7.88 -9.12 -6.34
N GLU A 107 -8.77 -9.00 -5.36
CA GLU A 107 -8.71 -7.98 -4.32
C GLU A 107 -7.97 -8.54 -3.10
N PRO A 108 -6.83 -7.95 -2.69
CA PRO A 108 -6.11 -8.39 -1.49
C PRO A 108 -6.95 -8.32 -0.20
N SER A 109 -8.00 -7.49 -0.17
CA SER A 109 -8.99 -7.42 0.90
C SER A 109 -9.89 -8.66 0.99
N GLU A 110 -10.11 -9.34 -0.14
CA GLU A 110 -10.95 -10.55 -0.21
C GLU A 110 -10.12 -11.83 -0.06
N TYR A 111 -8.94 -11.86 -0.70
CA TYR A 111 -8.07 -13.03 -0.78
C TYR A 111 -6.64 -12.72 -0.34
N GLY A 112 -6.15 -13.46 0.66
CA GLY A 112 -4.75 -13.38 1.09
C GLY A 112 -3.78 -14.08 0.13
N PHE A 113 -4.29 -15.04 -0.66
CA PHE A 113 -3.47 -15.83 -1.58
C PHE A 113 -4.16 -16.06 -2.92
N VAL A 114 -3.36 -16.27 -3.96
CA VAL A 114 -3.80 -16.88 -5.23
C VAL A 114 -3.15 -18.25 -5.32
N ALA A 115 -3.94 -19.31 -5.46
CA ALA A 115 -3.46 -20.68 -5.57
C ALA A 115 -3.62 -21.19 -7.00
N PHE A 116 -2.49 -21.49 -7.62
CA PHE A 116 -2.37 -22.29 -8.84
C PHE A 116 -2.15 -23.75 -8.45
N ALA A 117 -2.13 -24.66 -9.43
CA ALA A 117 -1.91 -26.09 -9.18
C ALA A 117 -0.59 -26.36 -8.44
N ASP A 118 0.50 -25.68 -8.83
CA ASP A 118 1.86 -25.96 -8.34
C ASP A 118 2.49 -24.79 -7.55
N MET A 119 1.78 -23.67 -7.39
CA MET A 119 2.31 -22.51 -6.67
C MET A 119 1.22 -21.66 -6.03
N THR A 120 1.61 -20.91 -5.01
CA THR A 120 0.78 -19.91 -4.35
C THR A 120 1.47 -18.55 -4.36
N LEU A 121 0.70 -17.50 -4.58
CA LEU A 121 1.15 -16.12 -4.46
C LEU A 121 0.53 -15.50 -3.22
N ASN A 122 1.36 -14.83 -2.41
CA ASN A 122 0.89 -13.93 -1.37
C ASN A 122 0.42 -12.62 -2.03
N THR A 123 -0.85 -12.24 -1.88
CA THR A 123 -1.41 -11.04 -2.53
C THR A 123 -0.82 -9.75 -1.96
N SER A 124 -0.38 -9.75 -0.70
CA SER A 124 0.27 -8.59 -0.07
C SER A 124 1.67 -8.31 -0.61
N GLU A 125 2.38 -9.33 -1.10
CA GLU A 125 3.70 -9.19 -1.72
C GLU A 125 3.61 -8.92 -3.23
N ASN A 126 2.44 -9.21 -3.83
CA ASN A 126 2.21 -9.15 -5.27
C ASN A 126 1.15 -8.10 -5.64
N LYS A 127 1.00 -7.04 -4.85
CA LYS A 127 0.08 -5.92 -5.15
C LYS A 127 0.46 -5.26 -6.48
N ARG A 128 -0.54 -4.81 -7.24
CA ARG A 128 -0.35 -4.13 -8.54
C ARG A 128 0.45 -4.98 -9.53
N THR A 129 0.25 -6.30 -9.51
CA THR A 129 0.90 -7.21 -10.46
C THR A 129 -0.11 -7.91 -11.35
N HIS A 130 0.39 -8.37 -12.49
CA HIS A 130 -0.36 -9.18 -13.43
C HIS A 130 0.42 -10.47 -13.65
N TRP A 131 -0.29 -11.60 -13.69
CA TRP A 131 0.31 -12.92 -13.86
C TRP A 131 -0.41 -13.67 -14.97
N MET A 132 0.34 -14.19 -15.92
CA MET A 132 -0.17 -15.08 -16.96
C MET A 132 -0.23 -16.50 -16.42
N TYR A 133 -1.33 -17.19 -16.69
CA TYR A 133 -1.50 -18.60 -16.36
C TYR A 133 -2.11 -19.37 -17.51
N LEU A 134 -1.43 -20.43 -17.90
CA LEU A 134 -1.90 -21.47 -18.81
C LEU A 134 -1.82 -22.79 -18.04
N LYS A 135 -2.89 -23.58 -18.06
CA LYS A 135 -2.92 -24.88 -17.38
C LYS A 135 -1.72 -25.72 -17.79
N ASP A 136 -1.18 -26.44 -16.81
CA ASP A 136 0.03 -27.27 -16.94
C ASP A 136 1.32 -26.49 -17.28
N ARG A 137 1.29 -25.15 -17.23
CA ARG A 137 2.48 -24.29 -17.25
C ARG A 137 2.64 -23.52 -15.95
N PHE A 138 3.89 -23.25 -15.60
CA PHE A 138 4.21 -22.41 -14.47
C PHE A 138 3.73 -20.96 -14.72
N PRO A 139 2.97 -20.34 -13.79
CA PRO A 139 2.56 -18.95 -13.91
C PRO A 139 3.75 -17.99 -14.06
N GLN A 140 3.59 -16.95 -14.87
CA GLN A 140 4.63 -15.94 -15.10
C GLN A 140 4.09 -14.54 -14.87
N LYS A 141 4.83 -13.72 -14.13
CA LYS A 141 4.50 -12.31 -13.92
C LYS A 141 4.73 -11.54 -15.21
N ILE A 142 3.81 -10.65 -15.57
CA ILE A 142 4.01 -9.67 -16.63
C ILE A 142 4.94 -8.57 -16.10
N GLU A 143 6.15 -8.47 -16.64
CA GLU A 143 7.12 -7.47 -16.18
C GLU A 143 6.91 -6.10 -16.84
N TYR A 144 6.42 -6.06 -18.09
CA TYR A 144 6.33 -4.82 -18.87
C TYR A 144 4.90 -4.46 -19.27
N LEU A 145 4.14 -3.86 -18.34
CA LEU A 145 2.77 -3.39 -18.61
C LEU A 145 2.67 -2.31 -19.69
N SER A 146 3.75 -1.60 -19.99
CA SER A 146 3.77 -0.60 -21.07
C SER A 146 3.68 -1.23 -22.47
N ASN A 147 4.18 -2.47 -22.62
CA ASN A 147 4.09 -3.24 -23.86
C ASN A 147 4.09 -4.76 -23.58
N PRO A 148 3.01 -5.31 -23.02
CA PRO A 148 2.98 -6.70 -22.58
C PRO A 148 2.75 -7.69 -23.73
N ARG A 149 2.60 -7.21 -24.97
CA ARG A 149 2.15 -8.00 -26.11
C ARG A 149 3.10 -9.13 -26.47
N GLU A 150 4.40 -8.86 -26.52
CA GLU A 150 5.41 -9.85 -26.89
C GLU A 150 5.45 -10.97 -25.86
N GLU A 151 5.51 -10.60 -24.58
CA GLU A 151 5.50 -11.50 -23.43
C GLU A 151 4.24 -12.40 -23.40
N ILE A 152 3.05 -11.82 -23.61
CA ILE A 152 1.77 -12.56 -23.68
C ILE A 152 1.76 -13.53 -24.87
N ASN A 153 2.24 -13.08 -26.03
CA ASN A 153 2.23 -13.91 -27.23
C ASN A 153 3.18 -15.10 -27.10
N GLU A 154 4.35 -14.89 -26.51
CA GLU A 154 5.30 -15.95 -26.21
C GLU A 154 4.71 -16.95 -25.22
N TYR A 155 4.22 -16.46 -24.07
CA TYR A 155 3.70 -17.31 -23.00
C TYR A 155 2.50 -18.16 -23.44
N PHE A 156 1.52 -17.55 -24.09
CA PHE A 156 0.31 -18.23 -24.57
C PHE A 156 0.45 -18.84 -25.97
N SER A 157 1.63 -18.75 -26.58
CA SER A 157 1.91 -19.26 -27.94
C SER A 157 0.90 -18.76 -28.98
N LEU A 158 0.55 -17.47 -28.90
CA LEU A 158 -0.38 -16.83 -29.83
C LEU A 158 0.33 -16.55 -31.16
N SER A 159 -0.33 -16.86 -32.27
CA SER A 159 0.16 -16.41 -33.58
C SER A 159 0.18 -14.89 -33.59
N MET A 160 1.33 -14.28 -33.85
CA MET A 160 1.44 -12.85 -34.13
C MET A 160 0.56 -12.52 -35.33
N GLN A 161 -0.69 -12.11 -35.10
CA GLN A 161 -1.48 -11.49 -36.14
C GLN A 161 -0.75 -10.18 -36.46
N LYS A 162 -0.13 -10.13 -37.65
CA LYS A 162 0.33 -8.87 -38.23
C LYS A 162 -0.90 -7.97 -38.25
N SER A 163 -0.92 -6.97 -37.37
CA SER A 163 -1.91 -5.91 -37.45
C SER A 163 -1.70 -5.26 -38.80
N SER A 164 -2.56 -5.58 -39.76
CA SER A 164 -2.64 -4.84 -40.99
C SER A 164 -3.09 -3.44 -40.58
N GLN A 165 -2.14 -2.52 -40.49
CA GLN A 165 -2.45 -1.10 -40.52
C GLN A 165 -3.25 -0.88 -41.81
N LYS A 166 -4.52 -0.56 -41.66
CA LYS A 166 -5.38 -0.01 -42.72
C LYS A 166 -5.50 1.48 -42.47
#